data_AF-A0A942QIN3-F1
#
_entry.id   AF-A0A942QIN3-F1
#
_cell.length_a   1.000
_cell.length_b   1.000
_cell.length_c   1.000
_cell.angle_alpha   90.00
_cell.angle_beta   90.00
_cell.angle_gamma   90.00
#
_symmetry.space_group_name_H-M   'P 1'
#
loop_
_entity.id
_entity.type
_entity.pdbx_description
1 polymer ?
#
loop_
_entity_poly.entity_id
_entity_poly.type
_entity_poly.pdbx_seq_one_letter_code
_entity_poly.pdbx_strand_id
1 'polypeptide(L)'
;MNLEELINILQLGEDSKIQFKETFNSPDALAAEIGAFANSLGGRIIVGVSDSGDIKGLAKDEIKRLNQMISNVCSQKINPPISVTTENIKYENKIVIVINIPLGQHKFYTSNGSDIWVKVGADKRKAKREEIKRLLQESAFLFADEQIIEGTSVKDLDMDLVEEFLENKMGGKHDKIKMQPERILHNMKLMSGNFCTIAGLVLFGRKSYFRISQFYIAAVSWYGNDVAGVKYRESEDIRGNIVRLYEDGMAFIKRQLKKLQNGQNFNSLGILEIPEIAIQEALVNAIIHRNYFISSNIRIFVFDNRVEIISPGALPNTLDIESIKAGVRVARNPVILSHIKLMPEIPYRELGSGIPRIIDSCADAGIKVDFLNQKDGTGQFKVVFWRQSKPI
;
A
#
# COMPACT_ATOMS: atom_id res chain seq x y z
N MET A 1 19.56 -22.43 7.05
CA MET A 1 18.86 -23.34 7.96
C MET A 1 19.87 -24.31 8.56
N ASN A 2 19.85 -24.51 9.88
CA ASN A 2 20.67 -25.52 10.56
C ASN A 2 19.81 -26.76 10.93
N LEU A 3 20.43 -27.80 11.47
CA LEU A 3 19.74 -29.06 11.77
C LEU A 3 18.66 -28.94 12.85
N GLU A 4 18.90 -28.12 13.89
CA GLU A 4 17.91 -27.87 14.95
C GLU A 4 16.66 -27.18 14.39
N GLU A 5 16.85 -26.17 13.54
CA GLU A 5 15.75 -25.46 12.87
C GLU A 5 14.94 -26.42 11.98
N LEU A 6 15.61 -27.33 11.26
CA LEU A 6 14.94 -28.36 10.45
C LEU A 6 14.06 -29.26 11.33
N ILE A 7 14.59 -29.80 12.44
CA ILE A 7 13.84 -30.69 13.33
C ILE A 7 12.60 -30.00 13.91
N ASN A 8 12.73 -28.73 14.32
CA ASN A 8 11.59 -27.96 14.82
C ASN A 8 10.51 -27.79 13.75
N ILE A 9 10.89 -27.50 12.50
CA ILE A 9 9.93 -27.37 11.39
C ILE A 9 9.21 -28.69 11.13
N LEU A 10 9.92 -29.82 11.15
CA LEU A 10 9.33 -31.14 10.95
C LEU A 10 8.27 -31.48 12.01
N GLN A 11 8.47 -31.04 13.25
CA GLN A 11 7.49 -31.22 14.34
C GLN A 11 6.25 -30.34 14.19
N LEU A 12 6.40 -29.14 13.62
CA LEU A 12 5.31 -28.20 13.41
C LEU A 12 4.46 -28.54 12.17
N GLY A 13 5.02 -29.29 11.22
CA GLY A 13 4.33 -29.74 10.01
C GLY A 13 4.34 -28.72 8.86
N GLU A 14 3.59 -29.04 7.80
CA GLU A 14 3.42 -28.16 6.64
C GLU A 14 2.48 -26.99 6.93
N ASP A 15 2.76 -25.85 6.31
CA ASP A 15 1.92 -24.67 6.39
C ASP A 15 1.95 -23.86 5.07
N SER A 16 1.48 -22.61 5.10
CA SER A 16 1.49 -21.75 3.91
C SER A 16 2.88 -21.32 3.42
N LYS A 17 3.94 -21.59 4.19
CA LYS A 17 5.34 -21.26 3.88
C LYS A 17 6.26 -22.48 3.85
N ILE A 18 5.80 -23.66 4.30
CA ILE A 18 6.58 -24.89 4.38
C ILE A 18 5.88 -26.01 3.63
N GLN A 19 6.61 -26.70 2.76
CA GLN A 19 6.17 -27.93 2.08
C GLN A 19 7.23 -29.01 2.21
N PHE A 20 6.79 -30.24 2.49
CA PHE A 20 7.59 -31.46 2.46
C PHE A 20 7.34 -32.22 1.15
N LYS A 21 8.41 -32.79 0.61
CA LYS A 21 8.35 -33.75 -0.48
C LYS A 21 9.42 -34.81 -0.30
N GLU A 22 9.08 -36.08 -0.56
CA GLU A 22 10.11 -37.12 -0.58
C GLU A 22 11.05 -36.91 -1.77
N THR A 23 10.50 -36.63 -2.95
CA THR A 23 11.25 -36.32 -4.16
C THR A 23 10.37 -35.60 -5.20
N PHE A 24 10.99 -35.07 -6.26
CA PHE A 24 10.29 -34.54 -7.44
C PHE A 24 10.63 -35.38 -8.67
N ASN A 25 9.64 -36.12 -9.18
CA ASN A 25 9.79 -36.92 -10.40
C ASN A 25 9.38 -36.16 -11.68
N SER A 26 8.80 -34.96 -11.53
CA SER A 26 8.32 -34.16 -12.65
C SER A 26 8.80 -32.71 -12.52
N PRO A 27 9.49 -32.17 -13.54
CA PRO A 27 9.80 -30.74 -13.62
C PRO A 27 8.55 -29.85 -13.57
N ASP A 28 7.41 -30.33 -14.08
CA ASP A 28 6.15 -29.58 -14.09
C ASP A 28 5.56 -29.45 -12.69
N ALA A 29 5.67 -30.50 -11.88
CA ALA A 29 5.24 -30.48 -10.49
C ALA A 29 6.11 -29.52 -9.65
N LEU A 30 7.43 -29.54 -9.87
CA LEU A 30 8.33 -28.60 -9.22
C LEU A 30 8.05 -27.15 -9.66
N ALA A 31 7.80 -26.91 -10.94
CA ALA A 31 7.45 -25.58 -11.46
C ALA A 31 6.15 -25.05 -10.85
N ALA A 32 5.14 -25.91 -10.67
CA ALA A 32 3.88 -25.56 -10.04
C ALA A 32 4.06 -25.18 -8.55
N GLU A 33 4.89 -25.92 -7.81
CA GLU A 33 5.18 -25.59 -6.41
C GLU A 33 5.94 -24.26 -6.27
N ILE A 34 7.05 -24.09 -7.00
CA ILE A 34 7.84 -22.86 -6.95
C ILE A 34 6.99 -21.65 -7.38
N GLY A 35 6.18 -21.78 -8.44
CA GLY A 35 5.27 -20.73 -8.88
C GLY A 35 4.20 -20.39 -7.83
N ALA A 36 3.63 -21.40 -7.15
CA ALA A 36 2.66 -21.19 -6.07
C ALA A 36 3.27 -20.41 -4.90
N PHE A 37 4.47 -20.79 -4.45
CA PHE A 37 5.19 -20.09 -3.38
C PHE A 37 5.56 -18.66 -3.79
N ALA A 38 6.10 -18.47 -5.00
CA ALA A 38 6.49 -17.16 -5.52
C ALA A 38 5.30 -16.20 -5.61
N ASN A 39 4.14 -16.68 -6.07
CA ASN A 39 2.91 -15.88 -6.12
C ASN A 39 2.30 -15.59 -4.75
N SER A 40 2.66 -16.35 -3.72
CA SER A 40 2.04 -16.27 -2.39
C SER A 40 2.93 -15.50 -1.40
N LEU A 41 3.45 -16.16 -0.36
CA LEU A 41 4.23 -15.55 0.72
C LEU A 41 5.74 -15.84 0.60
N GLY A 42 6.19 -16.46 -0.49
CA GLY A 42 7.47 -17.19 -0.51
C GLY A 42 7.43 -18.38 0.44
N GLY A 43 8.55 -19.05 0.63
CA GLY A 43 8.61 -20.19 1.54
C GLY A 43 9.78 -21.12 1.31
N ARG A 44 9.66 -22.33 1.83
CA ARG A 44 10.66 -23.38 1.76
C ARG A 44 10.00 -24.69 1.32
N ILE A 45 10.61 -25.36 0.35
CA ILE A 45 10.30 -26.75 0.02
C ILE A 45 11.44 -27.60 0.54
N ILE A 46 11.12 -28.57 1.39
CA ILE A 46 12.07 -29.48 2.01
C ILE A 46 11.94 -30.83 1.32
N VAL A 47 12.98 -31.21 0.56
CA VAL A 47 13.01 -32.42 -0.27
C VAL A 47 13.84 -33.52 0.38
N GLY A 48 13.29 -34.73 0.45
CA GLY A 48 13.80 -35.86 1.21
C GLY A 48 13.01 -36.15 2.49
N VAL A 49 11.79 -35.60 2.61
CA VAL A 49 10.92 -35.70 3.80
C VAL A 49 9.52 -36.13 3.37
N SER A 50 8.92 -37.10 4.07
CA SER A 50 7.54 -37.53 3.80
C SER A 50 6.51 -36.49 4.26
N ASP A 51 5.26 -36.63 3.81
CA ASP A 51 4.16 -35.76 4.25
C ASP A 51 3.91 -35.87 5.78
N SER A 52 4.33 -36.96 6.42
CA SER A 52 4.32 -37.16 7.88
C SER A 52 5.47 -36.50 8.64
N GLY A 53 6.45 -35.91 7.94
CA GLY A 53 7.65 -35.31 8.54
C GLY A 53 8.83 -36.27 8.73
N ASP A 54 8.75 -37.51 8.22
CA ASP A 54 9.83 -38.49 8.35
C ASP A 54 10.96 -38.23 7.34
N ILE A 55 12.20 -38.16 7.82
CA ILE A 55 13.38 -37.96 6.97
C ILE A 55 13.73 -39.25 6.22
N LYS A 56 13.38 -39.30 4.94
CA LYS A 56 13.80 -40.37 4.00
C LYS A 56 15.22 -40.15 3.51
N GLY A 57 15.57 -38.89 3.23
CA GLY A 57 16.84 -38.48 2.67
C GLY A 57 16.96 -38.76 1.17
N LEU A 58 17.95 -38.12 0.54
CA LEU A 58 18.27 -38.24 -0.87
C LEU A 58 19.67 -38.81 -1.07
N ALA A 59 19.84 -39.70 -2.05
CA ALA A 59 21.15 -40.18 -2.49
C ALA A 59 21.91 -39.08 -3.25
N LYS A 60 23.24 -39.22 -3.36
CA LYS A 60 24.10 -38.23 -4.04
C LYS A 60 23.68 -37.95 -5.50
N ASP A 61 23.28 -38.99 -6.22
CA ASP A 61 22.85 -38.87 -7.62
C ASP A 61 21.50 -38.15 -7.74
N GLU A 62 20.60 -38.35 -6.76
CA GLU A 62 19.31 -37.66 -6.70
C GLU A 62 19.49 -36.17 -6.41
N ILE A 63 20.40 -35.82 -5.50
CA ILE A 63 20.75 -34.42 -5.20
C ILE A 63 21.25 -33.70 -6.45
N LYS A 64 22.12 -34.33 -7.22
CA LYS A 64 22.65 -33.76 -8.47
C LYS A 64 21.53 -33.55 -9.50
N ARG A 65 20.67 -34.56 -9.68
CA ARG A 65 19.51 -34.47 -10.59
C ARG A 65 18.52 -33.40 -10.18
N LEU A 66 18.22 -33.29 -8.89
CA LEU A 66 17.29 -32.31 -8.35
C LEU A 66 17.82 -30.87 -8.52
N ASN A 67 19.10 -30.61 -8.22
CA ASN A 67 19.69 -29.29 -8.46
C ASN A 67 19.64 -28.87 -9.95
N GLN A 68 19.91 -29.81 -10.87
CA GLN A 68 19.78 -29.52 -12.31
C GLN A 68 18.32 -29.24 -12.70
N MET A 69 17.37 -30.02 -12.14
CA MET A 69 15.95 -29.83 -12.39
C MET A 69 15.48 -28.46 -11.87
N ILE A 70 15.89 -28.07 -10.65
CA ILE A 70 15.58 -26.75 -10.06
C ILE A 70 16.06 -25.65 -11.00
N SER A 71 17.33 -25.70 -11.45
CA SER A 71 17.89 -24.69 -12.35
C SER A 71 17.12 -24.59 -13.68
N ASN A 72 16.76 -25.73 -14.27
CA ASN A 72 16.01 -25.77 -15.54
C ASN A 72 14.58 -25.25 -15.35
N VAL A 73 13.92 -25.63 -14.27
CA VAL A 73 12.55 -25.20 -13.95
C VAL A 73 12.50 -23.69 -13.74
N CYS A 74 13.39 -23.16 -12.90
CA CYS A 74 13.48 -21.75 -12.58
C CYS A 74 13.72 -20.84 -13.79
N SER A 75 14.46 -21.34 -14.79
CA SER A 75 14.84 -20.55 -15.98
C SER A 75 13.89 -20.74 -17.17
N GLN A 76 13.30 -21.93 -17.35
CA GLN A 76 12.56 -22.27 -18.56
C GLN A 76 11.06 -22.49 -18.35
N LYS A 77 10.64 -22.95 -17.16
CA LYS A 77 9.24 -23.30 -16.87
C LYS A 77 8.53 -22.27 -16.02
N ILE A 78 9.25 -21.33 -15.43
CA ILE A 78 8.69 -20.23 -14.64
C ILE A 78 8.93 -18.92 -15.38
N ASN A 79 7.86 -18.13 -15.56
CA ASN A 79 7.94 -16.83 -16.20
C ASN A 79 7.24 -15.75 -15.35
N PRO A 80 7.89 -14.62 -15.02
CA PRO A 80 9.30 -14.34 -15.31
C PRO A 80 10.24 -15.31 -14.58
N PRO A 81 11.48 -15.53 -15.08
CA PRO A 81 12.43 -16.42 -14.43
C PRO A 81 12.66 -16.03 -12.97
N ILE A 82 12.82 -17.02 -12.11
CA ILE A 82 13.00 -16.82 -10.66
C ILE A 82 14.29 -17.48 -10.18
N SER A 83 15.03 -16.79 -9.31
CA SER A 83 16.21 -17.37 -8.64
C SER A 83 15.82 -17.89 -7.26
N VAL A 84 16.13 -19.15 -6.98
CA VAL A 84 15.94 -19.79 -5.67
C VAL A 84 17.31 -20.15 -5.10
N THR A 85 17.42 -20.23 -3.77
CA THR A 85 18.63 -20.74 -3.13
C THR A 85 18.38 -22.14 -2.58
N THR A 86 19.39 -23.00 -2.64
CA THR A 86 19.33 -24.35 -2.10
C THR A 86 20.33 -24.55 -0.98
N GLU A 87 19.94 -25.31 0.03
CA GLU A 87 20.79 -25.69 1.15
C GLU A 87 20.71 -27.20 1.36
N ASN A 88 21.86 -27.86 1.53
CA ASN A 88 21.91 -29.29 1.82
C ASN A 88 22.13 -29.47 3.32
N ILE A 89 21.19 -30.13 3.99
CA ILE A 89 21.27 -30.42 5.42
C ILE A 89 21.52 -31.92 5.60
N LYS A 90 22.59 -32.26 6.32
CA LYS A 90 22.91 -33.64 6.66
C LYS A 90 22.22 -34.02 7.97
N TYR A 91 21.50 -35.13 7.95
CA TYR A 91 20.90 -35.78 9.12
C TYR A 91 21.36 -37.24 9.12
N GLU A 92 22.18 -37.62 10.11
CA GLU A 92 22.87 -38.92 10.13
C GLU A 92 23.63 -39.19 8.82
N ASN A 93 23.29 -40.25 8.08
CA ASN A 93 23.84 -40.58 6.76
C ASN A 93 22.95 -40.15 5.59
N LYS A 94 21.89 -39.39 5.86
CA LYS A 94 20.92 -38.88 4.89
C LYS A 94 21.15 -37.39 4.63
N ILE A 95 20.78 -36.93 3.44
CA ILE A 95 20.83 -35.52 3.07
C ILE A 95 19.43 -35.08 2.64
N VAL A 96 19.03 -33.90 3.10
CA VAL A 96 17.78 -33.22 2.72
C VAL A 96 18.16 -31.94 1.99
N ILE A 97 17.42 -31.58 0.94
CA ILE A 97 17.59 -30.30 0.24
C ILE A 97 16.47 -29.35 0.66
N VAL A 98 16.84 -28.17 1.13
CA VAL A 98 15.91 -27.07 1.37
C VAL A 98 16.01 -26.10 0.21
N ILE A 99 14.90 -25.92 -0.51
CA ILE A 99 14.77 -24.94 -1.57
C ILE A 99 14.08 -23.72 -0.96
N ASN A 100 14.80 -22.61 -0.82
CA ASN A 100 14.22 -21.35 -0.38
C ASN A 100 13.69 -20.58 -1.60
N ILE A 101 12.37 -20.41 -1.64
CA ILE A 101 11.69 -19.63 -2.67
C ILE A 101 11.43 -18.23 -2.12
N PRO A 102 11.95 -17.17 -2.75
CA PRO A 102 11.66 -15.82 -2.31
C PRO A 102 10.18 -15.50 -2.53
N LEU A 103 9.67 -14.52 -1.77
CA LEU A 103 8.44 -13.85 -2.16
C LEU A 103 8.64 -13.24 -3.55
N GLY A 104 7.83 -13.67 -4.52
CA GLY A 104 7.95 -13.24 -5.90
C GLY A 104 7.70 -11.73 -6.00
N GLN A 105 8.64 -11.02 -6.64
CA GLN A 105 8.56 -9.58 -6.82
C GLN A 105 7.84 -9.21 -8.12
N HIS A 106 7.91 -10.07 -9.14
CA HIS A 106 7.32 -9.84 -10.45
C HIS A 106 6.05 -10.67 -10.64
N LYS A 107 5.08 -10.50 -9.74
CA LYS A 107 3.83 -11.26 -9.78
C LYS A 107 3.01 -10.94 -11.06
N PHE A 108 2.16 -11.81 -11.56
CA PHE A 108 2.17 -13.23 -11.28
C PHE A 108 3.32 -13.92 -12.01
N TYR A 109 3.82 -14.98 -11.39
CA TYR A 109 4.66 -15.99 -12.02
C TYR A 109 3.75 -17.04 -12.64
N THR A 110 3.93 -17.33 -13.93
CA THR A 110 3.34 -18.50 -14.57
C THR A 110 4.28 -19.69 -14.42
N SER A 111 3.70 -20.87 -14.28
CA SER A 111 4.37 -22.15 -14.35
C SER A 111 3.89 -22.88 -15.60
N ASN A 112 4.80 -23.63 -16.25
CA ASN A 112 4.47 -24.50 -17.37
C ASN A 112 3.72 -23.77 -18.51
N GLY A 113 4.17 -22.55 -18.83
CA GLY A 113 3.60 -21.69 -19.85
C GLY A 113 2.63 -20.65 -19.27
N SER A 114 1.41 -21.06 -18.93
CA SER A 114 0.32 -20.12 -18.60
C SER A 114 -0.35 -20.35 -17.25
N ASP A 115 -0.01 -21.42 -16.52
CA ASP A 115 -0.69 -21.74 -15.28
C ASP A 115 -0.22 -20.83 -14.14
N ILE A 116 -1.16 -20.17 -13.48
CA ILE A 116 -0.87 -19.32 -12.31
C ILE A 116 -1.34 -20.08 -11.08
N TRP A 117 -0.40 -20.52 -10.24
CA TRP A 117 -0.67 -21.24 -9.00
C TRP A 117 -0.53 -20.30 -7.79
N VAL A 118 -1.32 -20.56 -6.74
CA VAL A 118 -1.27 -19.88 -5.43
C VAL A 118 -1.43 -20.91 -4.31
N LYS A 119 -0.88 -20.62 -3.13
CA LYS A 119 -1.00 -21.44 -1.92
C LYS A 119 -2.32 -21.18 -1.20
N VAL A 120 -2.90 -22.25 -0.64
CA VAL A 120 -4.06 -22.22 0.27
C VAL A 120 -3.77 -23.19 1.40
N GLY A 121 -3.34 -22.69 2.54
CA GLY A 121 -2.76 -23.56 3.58
C GLY A 121 -1.52 -24.26 3.04
N ALA A 122 -1.39 -25.57 3.29
CA ALA A 122 -0.33 -26.41 2.75
C ALA A 122 -0.55 -26.79 1.28
N ASP A 123 -1.75 -26.63 0.71
CA ASP A 123 -2.03 -27.00 -0.67
C ASP A 123 -1.76 -25.85 -1.67
N LYS A 124 -1.75 -26.21 -2.96
CA LYS A 124 -1.76 -25.25 -4.08
C LYS A 124 -3.00 -25.42 -4.95
N ARG A 125 -3.48 -24.32 -5.52
CA ARG A 125 -4.53 -24.34 -6.56
C ARG A 125 -4.28 -23.29 -7.62
N LYS A 126 -4.97 -23.40 -8.76
CA LYS A 126 -4.96 -22.34 -9.77
C LYS A 126 -5.60 -21.07 -9.22
N ALA A 127 -4.98 -19.93 -9.54
CA ALA A 127 -5.48 -18.61 -9.15
C ALA A 127 -6.79 -18.30 -9.88
N LYS A 128 -7.75 -17.72 -9.16
CA LYS A 128 -8.99 -17.20 -9.76
C LYS A 128 -8.74 -15.83 -10.39
N ARG A 129 -9.64 -15.39 -11.27
CA ARG A 129 -9.54 -14.11 -11.99
C ARG A 129 -9.34 -12.92 -11.05
N GLU A 130 -10.04 -12.89 -9.91
CA GLU A 130 -9.93 -11.84 -8.89
C GLU A 130 -8.55 -11.86 -8.20
N GLU A 131 -7.98 -13.04 -7.95
CA GLU A 131 -6.65 -13.18 -7.36
C GLU A 131 -5.56 -12.81 -8.35
N ILE A 132 -5.71 -13.14 -9.63
CA ILE A 132 -4.77 -12.72 -10.68
C ILE A 132 -4.70 -11.18 -10.73
N LYS A 133 -5.85 -10.50 -10.65
CA LYS A 133 -5.87 -9.03 -10.57
C LYS A 133 -5.12 -8.50 -9.34
N ARG A 134 -5.28 -9.15 -8.18
CA ARG A 134 -4.54 -8.78 -6.96
C ARG A 134 -3.04 -9.02 -7.10
N LEU A 135 -2.63 -10.16 -7.66
CA LEU A 135 -1.23 -10.48 -7.92
C LEU A 135 -0.57 -9.47 -8.85
N LEU A 136 -1.29 -9.02 -9.89
CA LEU A 136 -0.82 -7.95 -10.78
C LEU A 136 -0.61 -6.62 -10.05
N GLN A 137 -1.51 -6.27 -9.13
CA GLN A 137 -1.34 -5.08 -8.29
C GLN A 137 -0.13 -5.20 -7.33
N GLU A 138 0.28 -6.43 -7.00
CA GLU A 138 1.41 -6.75 -6.12
C GLU A 138 2.75 -6.96 -6.87
N SER A 139 2.86 -6.66 -8.18
CA SER A 139 4.04 -6.92 -9.03
C SER A 139 4.90 -5.70 -9.37
N ALA A 140 6.25 -5.85 -9.37
CA ALA A 140 7.34 -4.85 -9.34
C ALA A 140 7.31 -3.69 -10.38
N PHE A 141 6.24 -3.54 -11.14
CA PHE A 141 5.83 -2.29 -11.79
C PHE A 141 4.99 -1.38 -10.84
N LEU A 142 5.33 -1.39 -9.54
CA LEU A 142 4.36 -1.61 -8.44
C LEU A 142 3.93 -0.38 -7.65
N PHE A 143 4.17 0.83 -8.13
CA PHE A 143 3.64 2.01 -7.46
C PHE A 143 2.68 2.71 -8.40
N ALA A 144 1.42 2.78 -7.97
CA ALA A 144 0.39 3.44 -8.77
C ALA A 144 0.80 4.88 -9.09
N ASP A 145 1.52 5.55 -8.20
CA ASP A 145 1.99 6.92 -8.42
C ASP A 145 3.07 7.04 -9.52
N GLU A 146 3.73 5.96 -9.95
CA GLU A 146 4.66 5.95 -11.09
C GLU A 146 3.97 5.67 -12.45
N GLN A 147 2.69 5.26 -12.45
CA GLN A 147 1.98 4.95 -13.70
C GLN A 147 1.76 6.19 -14.56
N ILE A 148 2.04 6.06 -15.86
CA ILE A 148 1.74 7.10 -16.83
C ILE A 148 0.24 7.19 -17.11
N ILE A 149 -0.23 8.41 -17.33
CA ILE A 149 -1.58 8.67 -17.85
C ILE A 149 -1.45 9.07 -19.31
N GLU A 150 -1.81 8.17 -20.21
CA GLU A 150 -1.78 8.42 -21.64
C GLU A 150 -2.64 9.63 -22.02
N GLY A 151 -2.20 10.36 -23.04
CA GLY A 151 -2.87 11.60 -23.49
C GLY A 151 -2.62 12.83 -22.62
N THR A 152 -1.72 12.73 -21.64
CA THR A 152 -1.19 13.89 -20.89
C THR A 152 0.18 14.32 -21.40
N SER A 153 0.63 15.50 -20.99
CA SER A 153 1.94 16.07 -21.31
C SER A 153 2.36 17.06 -20.24
N VAL A 154 3.58 17.61 -20.36
CA VAL A 154 4.06 18.68 -19.47
C VAL A 154 3.08 19.86 -19.32
N LYS A 155 2.24 20.12 -20.34
CA LYS A 155 1.22 21.19 -20.32
C LYS A 155 0.09 20.94 -19.32
N ASP A 156 -0.09 19.71 -18.87
CA ASP A 156 -1.08 19.35 -17.85
C ASP A 156 -0.55 19.61 -16.42
N LEU A 157 0.75 19.88 -16.29
CA LEU A 157 1.40 20.27 -15.03
C LEU A 157 1.43 21.78 -14.86
N ASP A 158 1.42 22.19 -13.61
CA ASP A 158 1.52 23.56 -13.17
C ASP A 158 2.97 23.94 -13.00
N MET A 159 3.55 24.46 -14.08
CA MET A 159 4.98 24.75 -14.10
C MET A 159 5.37 25.84 -13.11
N ASP A 160 4.47 26.76 -12.78
CA ASP A 160 4.74 27.79 -11.75
C ASP A 160 4.93 27.14 -10.36
N LEU A 161 4.06 26.18 -10.01
CA LEU A 161 4.19 25.39 -8.78
C LEU A 161 5.41 24.45 -8.80
N VAL A 162 5.75 23.90 -9.97
CA VAL A 162 6.96 23.09 -10.13
C VAL A 162 8.21 23.94 -9.91
N GLU A 163 8.25 25.15 -10.46
CA GLU A 163 9.36 26.08 -10.30
C GLU A 163 9.52 26.47 -8.82
N GLU A 164 8.45 26.88 -8.15
CA GLU A 164 8.44 27.20 -6.71
C GLU A 164 8.94 26.01 -5.86
N PHE A 165 8.44 24.81 -6.15
CA PHE A 165 8.88 23.59 -5.49
C PHE A 165 10.38 23.31 -5.68
N LEU A 166 10.89 23.49 -6.91
CA LEU A 166 12.30 23.26 -7.23
C LEU A 166 13.22 24.31 -6.61
N GLU A 167 12.77 25.56 -6.50
CA GLU A 167 13.48 26.63 -5.81
C GLU A 167 13.66 26.30 -4.33
N ASN A 168 12.58 25.87 -3.67
CA ASN A 168 12.60 25.41 -2.28
C ASN A 168 13.53 24.20 -2.09
N LYS A 169 13.54 23.26 -3.04
CA LYS A 169 14.39 22.06 -3.00
C LYS A 169 15.87 22.34 -3.25
N MET A 170 16.20 23.27 -4.15
CA MET A 170 17.57 23.51 -4.62
C MET A 170 18.24 24.77 -4.05
N GLY A 171 17.55 25.53 -3.19
CA GLY A 171 18.11 26.73 -2.56
C GLY A 171 18.41 27.85 -3.56
N GLY A 172 17.52 28.08 -4.53
CA GLY A 172 17.56 29.26 -5.40
C GLY A 172 18.40 29.19 -6.68
N LYS A 173 18.89 28.02 -7.13
CA LYS A 173 19.63 27.88 -8.41
C LYS A 173 18.69 27.92 -9.64
N HIS A 174 18.24 29.11 -10.00
CA HIS A 174 17.26 29.39 -11.06
C HIS A 174 17.69 28.96 -12.48
N ASP A 175 18.94 29.20 -12.87
CA ASP A 175 19.34 29.10 -14.29
C ASP A 175 19.31 27.68 -14.88
N LYS A 176 19.53 26.64 -14.05
CA LYS A 176 19.50 25.24 -14.53
C LYS A 176 18.09 24.68 -14.69
N ILE A 177 17.10 25.22 -13.98
CA ILE A 177 15.71 24.77 -14.02
C ILE A 177 15.07 25.18 -15.34
N LYS A 178 15.26 26.44 -15.74
CA LYS A 178 14.71 27.01 -16.98
C LYS A 178 15.24 26.37 -18.25
N MET A 179 16.42 25.74 -18.20
CA MET A 179 17.06 25.18 -19.39
C MET A 179 16.56 23.78 -19.79
N GLN A 180 16.08 22.94 -18.85
CA GLN A 180 15.63 21.56 -19.15
C GLN A 180 14.56 21.04 -18.15
N PRO A 181 13.36 21.65 -18.08
CA PRO A 181 12.34 21.28 -17.11
C PRO A 181 11.86 19.82 -17.23
N GLU A 182 11.70 19.30 -18.45
CA GLU A 182 11.23 17.92 -18.69
C GLU A 182 12.21 16.89 -18.15
N ARG A 183 13.51 17.13 -18.30
CA ARG A 183 14.55 16.22 -17.76
C ARG A 183 14.50 16.16 -16.24
N ILE A 184 14.25 17.28 -15.58
CA ILE A 184 14.10 17.34 -14.13
C ILE A 184 12.84 16.56 -13.70
N LEU A 185 11.72 16.78 -14.39
CA LEU A 185 10.47 16.06 -14.15
C LEU A 185 10.62 14.53 -14.34
N HIS A 186 11.38 14.09 -15.35
CA HIS A 186 11.74 12.68 -15.53
C HIS A 186 12.58 12.12 -14.39
N ASN A 187 13.65 12.83 -13.99
CA ASN A 187 14.50 12.40 -12.89
C ASN A 187 13.74 12.32 -11.56
N MET A 188 12.70 13.14 -11.40
CA MET A 188 11.81 13.14 -10.24
C MET A 188 10.68 12.11 -10.34
N LYS A 189 10.62 11.32 -11.43
CA LYS A 189 9.54 10.38 -11.74
C LYS A 189 8.15 11.02 -11.81
N LEU A 190 8.07 12.31 -12.16
CA LEU A 190 6.80 13.01 -12.36
C LEU A 190 6.30 12.83 -13.81
N MET A 191 7.20 12.50 -14.74
CA MET A 191 6.90 12.16 -16.12
C MET A 191 7.69 10.93 -16.57
N SER A 192 7.17 10.21 -17.56
CA SER A 192 7.88 9.14 -18.27
C SER A 192 7.50 9.16 -19.76
N GLY A 193 8.51 9.17 -20.63
CA GLY A 193 8.31 9.49 -22.04
C GLY A 193 7.67 10.88 -22.22
N ASN A 194 6.58 10.97 -22.99
CA ASN A 194 5.87 12.24 -23.19
C ASN A 194 4.72 12.46 -22.20
N PHE A 195 4.47 11.51 -21.30
CA PHE A 195 3.27 11.46 -20.47
C PHE A 195 3.58 11.76 -19.01
N CYS A 196 2.63 12.39 -18.32
CA CYS A 196 2.71 12.57 -16.88
C CYS A 196 2.43 11.26 -16.16
N THR A 197 3.09 11.09 -15.02
CA THR A 197 2.73 10.04 -14.06
C THR A 197 1.56 10.47 -13.19
N ILE A 198 0.94 9.54 -12.47
CA ILE A 198 -0.04 9.85 -11.42
C ILE A 198 0.58 10.80 -10.38
N ALA A 199 1.81 10.58 -9.93
CA ALA A 199 2.50 11.47 -8.98
C ALA A 199 2.61 12.89 -9.54
N GLY A 200 3.01 13.04 -10.81
CA GLY A 200 3.08 14.34 -11.48
C GLY A 200 1.76 15.09 -11.44
N LEU A 201 0.67 14.41 -11.82
CA LEU A 201 -0.65 15.02 -11.89
C LEU A 201 -1.28 15.28 -10.51
N VAL A 202 -1.01 14.43 -9.52
CA VAL A 202 -1.48 14.61 -8.14
C VAL A 202 -0.75 15.77 -7.47
N LEU A 203 0.57 15.86 -7.63
CA LEU A 203 1.36 16.90 -6.97
C LEU A 203 1.22 18.26 -7.66
N PHE A 204 1.19 18.28 -9.00
CA PHE A 204 1.33 19.52 -9.78
C PHE A 204 0.29 19.66 -10.90
N GLY A 205 -0.78 18.88 -10.97
CA GLY A 205 -1.73 19.02 -12.09
C GLY A 205 -2.55 20.32 -12.05
N ARG A 206 -2.65 21.04 -13.17
CA ARG A 206 -3.50 22.27 -13.30
C ARG A 206 -4.98 21.96 -13.36
N LYS A 207 -5.34 20.87 -14.05
CA LYS A 207 -6.72 20.39 -14.25
C LYS A 207 -6.77 18.86 -14.34
N SER A 208 -6.03 18.20 -13.44
CA SER A 208 -5.86 16.74 -13.40
C SER A 208 -7.20 15.97 -13.36
N TYR A 209 -8.27 16.59 -12.86
CA TYR A 209 -9.60 15.97 -12.76
C TYR A 209 -10.27 15.62 -14.11
N PHE A 210 -9.90 16.23 -15.23
CA PHE A 210 -10.44 15.82 -16.54
C PHE A 210 -9.82 14.52 -17.05
N ARG A 211 -8.58 14.23 -16.64
CA ARG A 211 -7.81 13.05 -17.06
C ARG A 211 -7.87 11.94 -16.03
N ILE A 212 -8.11 12.29 -14.76
CA ILE A 212 -8.25 11.34 -13.65
C ILE A 212 -9.50 11.69 -12.83
N SER A 213 -10.65 11.34 -13.40
CA SER A 213 -11.99 11.79 -12.95
C SER A 213 -12.35 11.45 -11.51
N GLN A 214 -11.70 10.43 -10.92
CA GLN A 214 -11.98 9.93 -9.57
C GLN A 214 -10.98 10.44 -8.51
N PHE A 215 -10.03 11.31 -8.88
CA PHE A 215 -9.01 11.83 -7.96
C PHE A 215 -9.46 13.18 -7.39
N TYR A 216 -10.45 13.10 -6.51
CA TYR A 216 -11.03 14.23 -5.81
C TYR A 216 -11.52 13.77 -4.43
N ILE A 217 -11.88 14.73 -3.59
CA ILE A 217 -12.55 14.46 -2.32
C ILE A 217 -14.03 14.79 -2.48
N ALA A 218 -14.90 13.80 -2.29
CA ALA A 218 -16.33 14.04 -2.14
C ALA A 218 -16.60 14.39 -0.67
N ALA A 219 -16.98 15.63 -0.42
CA ALA A 219 -17.22 16.15 0.91
C ALA A 219 -18.72 16.43 1.10
N VAL A 220 -19.34 15.82 2.10
CA VAL A 220 -20.78 15.98 2.35
C VAL A 220 -21.04 16.08 3.84
N SER A 221 -21.90 17.02 4.22
CA SER A 221 -22.38 17.23 5.59
C SER A 221 -23.88 17.00 5.64
N TRP A 222 -24.34 15.96 6.34
CA TRP A 222 -25.76 15.58 6.41
C TRP A 222 -26.45 16.14 7.64
N TYR A 223 -27.76 16.37 7.55
CA TYR A 223 -28.58 16.41 8.75
C TYR A 223 -28.83 15.00 9.27
N GLY A 224 -28.60 14.77 10.57
CA GLY A 224 -28.68 13.44 11.16
C GLY A 224 -27.43 12.59 10.94
N ASN A 225 -27.61 11.28 11.00
CA ASN A 225 -26.53 10.30 11.08
C ASN A 225 -26.56 9.22 9.99
N ASP A 226 -27.52 9.32 9.07
CA ASP A 226 -27.77 8.37 7.98
C ASP A 226 -27.04 8.79 6.70
N VAL A 227 -26.22 7.89 6.16
CA VAL A 227 -25.49 8.11 4.89
C VAL A 227 -26.44 8.14 3.69
N ALA A 228 -27.61 7.49 3.78
CA ALA A 228 -28.66 7.50 2.77
C ALA A 228 -29.61 8.69 2.94
N GLY A 229 -29.33 9.59 3.89
CA GLY A 229 -30.11 10.79 4.12
C GLY A 229 -30.15 11.68 2.87
N VAL A 230 -31.35 12.13 2.51
CA VAL A 230 -31.57 13.01 1.34
C VAL A 230 -31.40 14.50 1.66
N LYS A 231 -31.17 14.85 2.94
CA LYS A 231 -30.96 16.24 3.39
C LYS A 231 -29.51 16.46 3.80
N TYR A 232 -28.85 17.40 3.15
CA TYR A 232 -27.50 17.84 3.48
C TYR A 232 -27.45 19.33 3.81
N ARG A 233 -26.47 19.73 4.63
CA ARG A 233 -26.07 21.10 4.92
C ARG A 233 -25.20 21.67 3.81
N GLU A 234 -24.20 20.90 3.38
CA GLU A 234 -23.25 21.28 2.35
C GLU A 234 -22.76 20.02 1.63
N SER A 235 -22.47 20.13 0.33
CA SER A 235 -21.91 19.07 -0.50
C SER A 235 -20.98 19.70 -1.52
N GLU A 236 -19.77 19.18 -1.63
CA GLU A 236 -18.70 19.74 -2.47
C GLU A 236 -17.81 18.63 -3.05
N ASP A 237 -17.50 18.73 -4.34
CA ASP A 237 -16.47 17.93 -5.00
C ASP A 237 -15.17 18.72 -5.03
N ILE A 238 -14.28 18.46 -4.08
CA ILE A 238 -13.01 19.17 -3.93
C ILE A 238 -11.97 18.55 -4.87
N ARG A 239 -11.53 19.33 -5.86
CA ARG A 239 -10.65 18.89 -6.96
C ARG A 239 -9.41 19.76 -7.02
N GLY A 240 -8.30 19.18 -7.49
CA GLY A 240 -7.07 19.92 -7.72
C GLY A 240 -5.85 19.05 -7.46
N ASN A 241 -4.71 19.71 -7.31
CA ASN A 241 -3.50 19.07 -6.83
C ASN A 241 -3.58 18.78 -5.32
N ILE A 242 -2.54 18.13 -4.80
CA ILE A 242 -2.48 17.67 -3.43
C ILE A 242 -2.63 18.80 -2.40
N VAL A 243 -2.12 20.00 -2.70
CA VAL A 243 -2.22 21.18 -1.84
C VAL A 243 -3.66 21.65 -1.77
N ARG A 244 -4.33 21.79 -2.92
CA ARG A 244 -5.76 22.15 -2.97
C ARG A 244 -6.64 21.13 -2.28
N LEU A 245 -6.42 19.83 -2.53
CA LEU A 245 -7.16 18.76 -1.84
C LEU A 245 -7.03 18.86 -0.33
N TYR A 246 -5.84 19.20 0.18
CA TYR A 246 -5.60 19.39 1.60
C TYR A 246 -6.24 20.69 2.13
N GLU A 247 -5.95 21.84 1.54
CA GLU A 247 -6.41 23.15 2.00
C GLU A 247 -7.94 23.27 1.96
N ASP A 248 -8.54 22.93 0.83
CA ASP A 248 -9.99 23.02 0.64
C ASP A 248 -10.70 21.94 1.46
N GLY A 249 -10.11 20.75 1.60
CA GLY A 249 -10.59 19.69 2.49
C GLY A 249 -10.59 20.10 3.97
N MET A 250 -9.51 20.72 4.44
CA MET A 250 -9.43 21.30 5.78
C MET A 250 -10.43 22.43 5.96
N ALA A 251 -10.57 23.31 4.96
CA ALA A 251 -11.52 24.41 4.99
C ALA A 251 -12.96 23.89 5.09
N PHE A 252 -13.33 22.87 4.31
CA PHE A 252 -14.65 22.23 4.39
C PHE A 252 -14.89 21.68 5.80
N ILE A 253 -13.98 20.86 6.34
CA ILE A 253 -14.16 20.27 7.68
C ILE A 253 -14.29 21.38 8.73
N LYS A 254 -13.42 22.38 8.72
CA LYS A 254 -13.44 23.50 9.69
C LYS A 254 -14.75 24.28 9.68
N ARG A 255 -15.36 24.50 8.51
CA ARG A 255 -16.65 25.19 8.39
C ARG A 255 -17.81 24.35 8.94
N GLN A 256 -17.68 23.01 8.90
CA GLN A 256 -18.73 22.08 9.36
C GLN A 256 -18.62 21.71 10.85
N LEU A 257 -17.50 22.03 11.49
CA LEU A 257 -17.27 21.78 12.91
C LEU A 257 -17.69 22.96 13.78
N LYS A 258 -18.17 22.63 14.99
CA LYS A 258 -18.49 23.62 16.02
C LYS A 258 -17.20 24.20 16.60
N LYS A 259 -17.23 25.50 16.89
CA LYS A 259 -16.22 26.20 17.69
C LYS A 259 -16.77 26.39 19.10
N LEU A 260 -16.15 25.72 20.08
CA LEU A 260 -16.56 25.67 21.46
C LEU A 260 -15.68 26.61 22.30
N GLN A 261 -16.27 27.25 23.31
CA GLN A 261 -15.51 28.10 24.24
C GLN A 261 -14.50 27.30 25.08
N ASN A 262 -14.79 26.03 25.37
CA ASN A 262 -13.90 25.09 26.06
C ASN A 262 -13.20 25.66 27.33
N GLY A 263 -13.97 26.36 28.18
CA GLY A 263 -13.45 26.94 29.43
C GLY A 263 -12.60 28.20 29.27
N GLN A 264 -12.47 28.74 28.05
CA GLN A 264 -11.78 30.00 27.80
C GLN A 264 -12.62 31.22 28.23
N ASN A 265 -12.00 32.38 28.36
CA ASN A 265 -12.70 33.63 28.68
C ASN A 265 -13.66 34.05 27.54
N PHE A 266 -14.60 34.95 27.84
CA PHE A 266 -15.61 35.41 26.88
C PHE A 266 -15.03 36.04 25.60
N ASN A 267 -13.82 36.60 25.69
CA ASN A 267 -13.14 37.26 24.58
C ASN A 267 -12.23 36.33 23.77
N SER A 268 -12.26 35.01 24.03
CA SER A 268 -11.47 34.03 23.30
C SER A 268 -12.22 33.51 22.07
N LEU A 269 -11.47 33.27 20.99
CA LEU A 269 -11.99 32.57 19.82
C LEU A 269 -12.28 31.11 20.20
N GLY A 270 -13.46 30.61 19.84
CA GLY A 270 -13.81 29.21 20.10
C GLY A 270 -12.86 28.22 19.42
N ILE A 271 -12.54 27.14 20.14
CA ILE A 271 -11.71 26.02 19.73
C ILE A 271 -12.57 24.98 18.99
N LEU A 272 -12.05 24.34 17.95
CA LEU A 272 -12.77 23.29 17.22
C LEU A 272 -13.15 22.11 18.15
N GLU A 273 -14.35 21.57 17.96
CA GLU A 273 -14.83 20.41 18.75
C GLU A 273 -14.01 19.13 18.54
N ILE A 274 -13.27 19.02 17.43
CA ILE A 274 -12.28 17.98 17.18
C ILE A 274 -10.92 18.68 17.00
N PRO A 275 -9.84 18.16 17.62
CA PRO A 275 -8.50 18.74 17.48
C PRO A 275 -8.09 18.91 16.02
N GLU A 276 -7.68 20.12 15.65
CA GLU A 276 -7.27 20.44 14.29
C GLU A 276 -6.13 19.53 13.80
N ILE A 277 -5.16 19.26 14.67
CA ILE A 277 -4.03 18.39 14.39
C ILE A 277 -4.46 16.95 14.04
N ALA A 278 -5.52 16.44 14.67
CA ALA A 278 -6.04 15.10 14.39
C ALA A 278 -6.68 15.03 13.01
N ILE A 279 -7.47 16.05 12.66
CA ILE A 279 -8.12 16.17 11.34
C ILE A 279 -7.06 16.29 10.26
N GLN A 280 -6.07 17.16 10.47
CA GLN A 280 -4.95 17.38 9.58
C GLN A 280 -4.23 16.06 9.28
N GLU A 281 -3.80 15.32 10.31
CA GLU A 281 -3.11 14.04 10.13
C GLU A 281 -3.99 13.00 9.42
N ALA A 282 -5.28 12.92 9.76
CA ALA A 282 -6.18 11.98 9.11
C ALA A 282 -6.41 12.30 7.62
N LEU A 283 -6.59 13.58 7.28
CA LEU A 283 -6.77 14.02 5.90
C LEU A 283 -5.50 13.83 5.06
N VAL A 284 -4.36 14.28 5.59
CA VAL A 284 -3.05 14.11 4.93
C VAL A 284 -2.76 12.63 4.69
N ASN A 285 -2.99 11.77 5.68
CA ASN A 285 -2.82 10.32 5.49
C ASN A 285 -3.79 9.74 4.46
N ALA A 286 -5.05 10.19 4.45
CA ALA A 286 -6.03 9.74 3.47
C ALA A 286 -5.61 10.07 2.03
N ILE A 287 -5.01 11.24 1.83
CA ILE A 287 -4.50 11.71 0.53
C ILE A 287 -3.22 10.95 0.13
N ILE A 288 -2.19 10.95 0.98
CA ILE A 288 -0.86 10.40 0.65
C ILE A 288 -0.89 8.87 0.53
N HIS A 289 -1.65 8.18 1.39
CA HIS A 289 -1.70 6.72 1.42
C HIS A 289 -2.89 6.13 0.64
N ARG A 290 -3.59 6.96 -0.16
CA ARG A 290 -4.64 6.50 -1.06
C ARG A 290 -4.14 5.40 -1.98
N ASN A 291 -4.95 4.38 -2.21
CA ASN A 291 -4.66 3.39 -3.26
C ASN A 291 -5.06 3.94 -4.64
N TYR A 292 -4.06 4.41 -5.40
CA TYR A 292 -4.28 4.99 -6.73
C TYR A 292 -4.63 3.98 -7.83
N PHE A 293 -4.56 2.67 -7.56
CA PHE A 293 -5.12 1.65 -8.46
C PHE A 293 -6.65 1.55 -8.39
N ILE A 294 -7.26 2.09 -7.33
CA ILE A 294 -8.71 2.05 -7.16
C ILE A 294 -9.33 3.31 -7.77
N SER A 295 -10.26 3.11 -8.68
CA SER A 295 -11.08 4.17 -9.26
C SER A 295 -12.22 4.53 -8.29
N SER A 296 -11.89 5.27 -7.22
CA SER A 296 -12.83 5.80 -6.24
C SER A 296 -12.30 7.07 -5.57
N ASN A 297 -13.16 7.94 -5.08
CA ASN A 297 -12.78 9.19 -4.41
C ASN A 297 -12.41 8.99 -2.92
N ILE A 298 -11.66 9.93 -2.37
CA ILE A 298 -11.62 10.11 -0.91
C ILE A 298 -12.97 10.71 -0.51
N ARG A 299 -13.46 10.36 0.68
CA ARG A 299 -14.73 10.89 1.17
C ARG A 299 -14.55 11.52 2.54
N ILE A 300 -15.08 12.73 2.68
CA ILE A 300 -15.19 13.43 3.97
C ILE A 300 -16.68 13.52 4.28
N PHE A 301 -17.11 12.76 5.28
CA PHE A 301 -18.50 12.69 5.67
C PHE A 301 -18.70 13.28 7.05
N VAL A 302 -19.53 14.32 7.15
CA VAL A 302 -19.85 14.98 8.42
C VAL A 302 -21.31 14.69 8.78
N PHE A 303 -21.49 14.04 9.92
CA PHE A 303 -22.78 13.75 10.52
C PHE A 303 -22.93 14.51 11.83
N ASP A 304 -24.14 14.50 12.41
CA ASP A 304 -24.37 15.13 13.71
C ASP A 304 -23.57 14.47 14.83
N ASN A 305 -23.35 13.14 14.76
CA ASN A 305 -22.65 12.37 15.78
C ASN A 305 -21.19 12.03 15.45
N ARG A 306 -20.71 12.25 14.21
CA ARG A 306 -19.35 11.86 13.83
C ARG A 306 -18.84 12.56 12.56
N VAL A 307 -17.53 12.55 12.38
CA VAL A 307 -16.85 12.87 11.13
C VAL A 307 -16.09 11.64 10.64
N GLU A 308 -16.24 11.28 9.38
CA GLU A 308 -15.53 10.17 8.75
C GLU A 308 -14.62 10.68 7.63
N ILE A 309 -13.36 10.27 7.64
CA ILE A 309 -12.43 10.46 6.52
C ILE A 309 -12.11 9.07 5.96
N ILE A 310 -12.50 8.84 4.71
CA ILE A 310 -12.46 7.52 4.07
C ILE A 310 -11.50 7.57 2.90
N SER A 311 -10.46 6.73 2.94
CA SER A 311 -9.49 6.59 1.86
C SER A 311 -9.69 5.27 1.11
N PRO A 312 -9.69 5.29 -0.24
CA PRO A 312 -9.75 4.08 -1.05
C PRO A 312 -8.61 3.11 -0.76
N GLY A 313 -8.97 1.83 -0.56
CA GLY A 313 -8.05 0.73 -0.30
C GLY A 313 -7.82 0.47 1.19
N ALA A 314 -7.82 -0.80 1.56
CA ALA A 314 -7.46 -1.29 2.89
C ALA A 314 -5.96 -1.07 3.18
N LEU A 315 -5.51 -1.23 4.43
CA LEU A 315 -4.08 -1.29 4.77
C LEU A 315 -3.37 -2.41 3.96
N PRO A 316 -2.09 -2.22 3.58
CA PRO A 316 -1.28 -3.30 2.99
C PRO A 316 -1.30 -4.55 3.87
N ASN A 317 -1.17 -5.75 3.28
CA ASN A 317 -1.20 -7.01 4.04
C ASN A 317 -0.10 -7.14 5.11
N THR A 318 0.95 -6.32 5.01
CA THR A 318 2.04 -6.20 5.98
C THR A 318 1.71 -5.32 7.18
N LEU A 319 0.54 -4.65 7.19
CA LEU A 319 0.07 -3.77 8.25
C LEU A 319 -1.31 -4.19 8.75
N ASP A 320 -1.50 -4.04 10.05
CA ASP A 320 -2.78 -4.09 10.75
C ASP A 320 -2.99 -2.81 11.58
N ILE A 321 -4.14 -2.70 12.25
CA ILE A 321 -4.48 -1.50 13.03
C ILE A 321 -3.49 -1.29 14.19
N GLU A 322 -3.04 -2.34 14.85
CA GLU A 322 -2.15 -2.22 16.01
C GLU A 322 -0.74 -1.78 15.60
N SER A 323 -0.23 -2.29 14.49
CA SER A 323 1.05 -1.88 13.92
C SER A 323 1.08 -0.38 13.54
N ILE A 324 0.02 0.15 12.93
CA ILE A 324 -0.02 1.58 12.58
C ILE A 324 -0.15 2.48 13.81
N LYS A 325 -0.82 2.01 14.87
CA LYS A 325 -0.88 2.71 16.17
C LYS A 325 0.49 2.74 16.84
N ALA A 326 1.29 1.69 16.68
CA ALA A 326 2.68 1.62 17.13
C ALA A 326 3.65 2.42 16.23
N GLY A 327 3.17 3.09 15.19
CA GLY A 327 3.98 3.91 14.28
C GLY A 327 4.68 3.13 13.16
N VAL A 328 4.36 1.83 12.97
CA VAL A 328 4.86 1.04 11.84
C VAL A 328 4.22 1.55 10.55
N ARG A 329 5.02 1.66 9.49
CA ARG A 329 4.61 2.27 8.22
C ARG A 329 5.12 1.51 7.02
N VAL A 330 4.37 1.60 5.93
CA VAL A 330 4.76 1.10 4.61
C VAL A 330 4.39 2.16 3.59
N ALA A 331 5.37 2.56 2.76
CA ALA A 331 5.16 3.53 1.69
C ALA A 331 4.35 2.89 0.55
N ARG A 332 3.13 3.37 0.35
CA ARG A 332 2.28 2.95 -0.78
C ARG A 332 2.59 3.72 -2.06
N ASN A 333 2.87 5.02 -1.91
CA ASN A 333 3.09 5.96 -2.99
C ASN A 333 4.44 6.67 -2.75
N PRO A 334 5.58 5.99 -3.03
CA PRO A 334 6.91 6.47 -2.67
C PRO A 334 7.32 7.74 -3.42
N VAL A 335 6.86 7.96 -4.65
CA VAL A 335 7.18 9.18 -5.40
C VAL A 335 6.48 10.37 -4.77
N ILE A 336 5.17 10.25 -4.50
CA ILE A 336 4.41 11.29 -3.79
C ILE A 336 5.06 11.58 -2.43
N LEU A 337 5.35 10.55 -1.64
CA LEU A 337 6.00 10.67 -0.33
C LEU A 337 7.37 11.34 -0.39
N SER A 338 8.16 11.07 -1.42
CA SER A 338 9.50 11.64 -1.57
C SER A 338 9.50 13.15 -1.80
N HIS A 339 8.45 13.67 -2.45
CA HIS A 339 8.35 15.09 -2.79
C HIS A 339 7.53 15.87 -1.78
N ILE A 340 6.50 15.29 -1.18
CA ILE A 340 5.59 16.02 -0.28
C ILE A 340 6.28 16.60 0.97
N LYS A 341 7.39 15.99 1.43
CA LYS A 341 8.19 16.51 2.56
C LYS A 341 8.81 17.88 2.28
N LEU A 342 8.89 18.25 1.00
CA LEU A 342 9.49 19.49 0.53
C LEU A 342 8.41 20.52 0.16
N MET A 343 7.13 20.20 0.38
CA MET A 343 5.99 21.09 0.18
C MET A 343 5.60 21.69 1.54
N PRO A 344 5.96 22.95 1.83
CA PRO A 344 5.73 23.56 3.15
C PRO A 344 4.24 23.72 3.50
N GLU A 345 3.37 23.72 2.50
CA GLU A 345 1.91 23.86 2.62
C GLU A 345 1.27 22.62 3.25
N ILE A 346 1.92 21.45 3.12
CA ILE A 346 1.41 20.20 3.65
C ILE A 346 2.18 19.85 4.92
N PRO A 347 1.52 19.84 6.09
CA PRO A 347 2.18 19.60 7.37
C PRO A 347 2.39 18.09 7.59
N TYR A 348 3.24 17.50 6.76
CA TYR A 348 3.60 16.10 6.79
C TYR A 348 5.07 15.93 7.20
N ARG A 349 5.30 15.14 8.25
CA ARG A 349 6.64 14.71 8.66
C ARG A 349 6.70 13.19 8.66
N GLU A 350 7.66 12.64 7.94
CA GLU A 350 7.82 11.20 7.77
C GLU A 350 8.49 10.56 9.01
N LEU A 351 7.83 10.66 10.17
CA LEU A 351 8.35 10.18 11.47
C LEU A 351 7.50 9.06 12.08
N GLY A 352 6.48 8.55 11.37
CA GLY A 352 5.59 7.49 11.89
C GLY A 352 4.66 7.96 13.02
N SER A 353 4.61 9.26 13.30
CA SER A 353 3.92 9.84 14.45
C SER A 353 2.53 10.39 14.15
N GLY A 354 2.05 10.29 12.90
CA GLY A 354 0.74 10.85 12.51
C GLY A 354 -0.44 10.17 13.21
N ILE A 355 -0.51 8.83 13.16
CA ILE A 355 -1.55 8.07 13.86
C ILE A 355 -1.45 8.23 15.39
N PRO A 356 -0.26 8.12 16.03
CA PRO A 356 -0.10 8.47 17.44
C PRO A 356 -0.60 9.88 17.80
N ARG A 357 -0.26 10.91 17.00
CA ARG A 357 -0.74 12.28 17.23
C ARG A 357 -2.26 12.39 17.18
N ILE A 358 -2.93 11.67 16.29
CA ILE A 358 -4.39 11.61 16.25
C ILE A 358 -4.93 11.06 17.58
N ILE A 359 -4.36 9.94 18.04
CA ILE A 359 -4.80 9.26 19.27
C ILE A 359 -4.60 10.16 20.48
N ASP A 360 -3.40 10.71 20.65
CA ASP A 360 -3.03 11.53 21.81
C ASP A 360 -3.89 12.80 21.87
N SER A 361 -3.97 13.55 20.76
CA SER A 361 -4.76 14.79 20.73
C SER A 361 -6.26 14.56 20.91
N CYS A 362 -6.80 13.46 20.36
CA CYS A 362 -8.19 13.09 20.60
C CYS A 362 -8.43 12.67 22.05
N ALA A 363 -7.51 11.92 22.67
CA ALA A 363 -7.60 11.54 24.08
C ALA A 363 -7.59 12.78 24.99
N ASP A 364 -6.69 13.73 24.76
CA ASP A 364 -6.60 15.00 25.50
C ASP A 364 -7.89 15.82 25.40
N ALA A 365 -8.55 15.80 24.24
CA ALA A 365 -9.82 16.49 24.00
C ALA A 365 -11.05 15.67 24.42
N GLY A 366 -10.88 14.44 24.92
CA GLY A 366 -11.97 13.53 25.25
C GLY A 366 -12.79 13.06 24.04
N ILE A 367 -12.23 13.14 22.83
CA ILE A 367 -12.87 12.71 21.59
C ILE A 367 -12.51 11.25 21.32
N LYS A 368 -13.54 10.41 21.13
CA LYS A 368 -13.31 9.03 20.70
C LYS A 368 -12.95 9.02 19.22
N VAL A 369 -11.88 8.32 18.85
CA VAL A 369 -11.47 8.07 17.47
C VAL A 369 -11.35 6.57 17.19
N ASP A 370 -11.94 6.11 16.08
CA ASP A 370 -11.86 4.72 15.61
C ASP A 370 -11.13 4.66 14.26
N PHE A 371 -10.29 3.64 14.08
CA PHE A 371 -9.64 3.31 12.81
C PHE A 371 -10.23 2.00 12.29
N LEU A 372 -10.84 2.01 11.11
CA LEU A 372 -11.49 0.84 10.52
C LEU A 372 -10.79 0.45 9.22
N ASN A 373 -10.31 -0.79 9.17
CA ASN A 373 -9.66 -1.36 7.99
C ASN A 373 -10.56 -2.42 7.34
N GLN A 374 -11.31 -2.01 6.32
CA GLN A 374 -12.26 -2.88 5.61
C GLN A 374 -11.57 -3.49 4.39
N LYS A 375 -11.43 -4.82 4.38
CA LYS A 375 -10.72 -5.60 3.35
C LYS A 375 -11.64 -6.21 2.28
N ASP A 376 -12.94 -6.05 2.42
CA ASP A 376 -13.95 -6.53 1.47
C ASP A 376 -14.03 -5.66 0.20
N GLY A 377 -14.39 -6.27 -0.93
CA GLY A 377 -14.49 -5.58 -2.22
C GLY A 377 -13.16 -4.95 -2.65
N THR A 378 -13.18 -3.65 -2.99
CA THR A 378 -11.94 -2.89 -3.29
C THR A 378 -11.19 -2.47 -2.03
N GLY A 379 -11.77 -2.66 -0.84
CA GLY A 379 -11.25 -2.24 0.45
C GLY A 379 -11.29 -0.73 0.67
N GLN A 380 -11.35 -0.32 1.94
CA GLN A 380 -11.23 1.07 2.36
C GLN A 380 -10.67 1.18 3.78
N PHE A 381 -9.97 2.28 4.04
CA PHE A 381 -9.51 2.65 5.37
C PHE A 381 -10.28 3.89 5.82
N LYS A 382 -10.84 3.85 7.04
CA LYS A 382 -11.68 4.92 7.58
C LYS A 382 -11.15 5.38 8.94
N VAL A 383 -11.04 6.68 9.11
CA VAL A 383 -10.87 7.34 10.42
C VAL A 383 -12.19 7.96 10.82
N VAL A 384 -12.70 7.61 12.00
CA VAL A 384 -14.00 8.09 12.52
C VAL A 384 -13.77 8.86 13.81
N PHE A 385 -14.09 10.16 13.80
CA PHE A 385 -14.11 11.01 14.98
C PHE A 385 -15.54 11.11 15.52
N TRP A 386 -15.79 10.67 16.74
CA TRP A 386 -17.11 10.74 17.35
C TRP A 386 -17.32 12.10 18.03
N ARG A 387 -18.37 12.82 17.60
CA ARG A 387 -18.73 14.12 18.16
C ARG A 387 -19.45 13.89 19.49
N GLN A 388 -19.03 14.63 20.51
CA GLN A 388 -19.76 14.63 21.77
C GLN A 388 -21.09 15.35 21.59
N SER A 389 -22.19 14.65 21.84
CA SER A 389 -23.49 15.29 22.05
C SER A 389 -23.47 15.92 23.43
N LYS A 390 -22.83 17.08 23.60
CA LYS A 390 -23.10 17.88 24.80
C LYS A 390 -24.51 18.44 24.65
N PRO A 391 -25.43 18.19 25.60
CA PRO A 391 -26.68 18.93 25.65
C PRO A 391 -26.33 20.42 25.72
N ILE A 392 -27.01 21.22 24.91
CA ILE A 392 -26.96 22.68 25.01
C ILE A 392 -27.52 23.10 26.36
#